data_AF-A0A920GAJ0-F1
#
_entry.id   AF-A0A920GAJ0-F1
#
_cell.length_a   1.000
_cell.length_b   1.000
_cell.length_c   1.000
_cell.angle_alpha   90.00
_cell.angle_beta   90.00
_cell.angle_gamma   90.00
#
_symmetry.space_group_name_H-M   'P 1'
#
loop_
_entity.id
_entity.type
_entity.pdbx_description
1 polymer ?
#
loop_
_entity_poly.entity_id
_entity_poly.type
_entity_poly.pdbx_seq_one_letter_code
_entity_poly.pdbx_strand_id
1 'polypeptide(L)'
;MPQNNQKCPKGHVKKKEYKTIDEFLEDGEYKSIDGFMNILHETEKDKYFMILNDDQLNKEFIYFTYILNGPSDAGPSGGDMGEAFILEFRKFKEDIGIYKKNTKFAFDDSNKISQSKLTNIIEAFLGRFSVIVKEDSRYVINIDKMFLSEMLVAITPNIPKEYMEYYNLILGRPDSSKTFIDEVRSYEKNTSFKVR
;
A
#
# COMPACT_ATOMS: atom_id res chain seq x y z
N MET A 1 -28.79 -36.26 6.17
CA MET A 1 -27.33 -36.03 6.17
C MET A 1 -27.06 -34.56 6.48
N PRO A 2 -26.67 -34.17 7.70
CA PRO A 2 -26.29 -32.79 7.98
C PRO A 2 -24.82 -32.57 7.61
N GLN A 3 -24.54 -31.55 6.80
CA GLN A 3 -23.18 -31.16 6.44
C GLN A 3 -22.51 -30.48 7.65
N ASN A 4 -21.36 -31.03 8.01
CA ASN A 4 -20.51 -30.64 9.12
C ASN A 4 -19.88 -29.27 8.83
N ASN A 5 -20.33 -28.25 9.55
CA ASN A 5 -19.87 -26.87 9.41
C ASN A 5 -18.57 -26.70 10.23
N GLN A 6 -17.42 -27.10 9.67
CA GLN A 6 -16.12 -26.80 10.26
C GLN A 6 -15.83 -25.30 10.09
N LYS A 7 -16.20 -24.52 11.10
CA LYS A 7 -15.68 -23.15 11.29
C LYS A 7 -14.18 -23.24 11.57
N CYS A 8 -13.35 -22.82 10.62
CA CYS A 8 -11.94 -22.51 10.89
C CYS A 8 -11.87 -21.39 11.94
N PRO A 9 -11.15 -21.56 13.05
CA PRO A 9 -10.99 -20.50 14.04
C PRO A 9 -10.15 -19.37 13.44
N LYS A 10 -10.75 -18.19 13.26
CA LYS A 10 -10.03 -16.94 12.98
C LYS A 10 -9.26 -16.54 14.24
N GLY A 11 -8.09 -17.13 14.43
CA GLY A 11 -7.13 -16.70 15.43
C GLY A 11 -6.63 -15.30 15.07
N HIS A 12 -7.06 -14.28 15.81
CA HIS A 12 -6.35 -13.01 15.84
C HIS A 12 -4.99 -13.25 16.50
N VAL A 13 -3.95 -13.47 15.70
CA VAL A 13 -2.58 -13.47 16.17
C VAL A 13 -2.32 -12.08 16.74
N LYS A 14 -2.12 -11.97 18.06
CA LYS A 14 -1.68 -10.73 18.70
C LYS A 14 -0.35 -10.35 18.06
N LYS A 15 -0.29 -9.20 17.38
CA LYS A 15 0.97 -8.64 16.91
C LYS A 15 1.82 -8.34 18.15
N LYS A 16 3.06 -8.81 18.16
CA LYS A 16 4.06 -8.44 19.16
C LYS A 16 4.34 -6.95 18.97
N GLU A 17 4.15 -6.17 20.04
CA GLU A 17 4.50 -4.75 20.08
C GLU A 17 5.88 -4.64 20.73
N TYR A 18 6.77 -3.84 20.12
CA TYR A 18 8.14 -3.63 20.61
C TYR A 18 8.26 -2.20 21.11
N LYS A 19 9.13 -1.97 22.09
CA LYS A 19 9.31 -0.64 22.70
C LYS A 19 10.23 0.25 21.88
N THR A 20 11.27 -0.33 21.30
CA THR A 20 12.29 0.39 20.52
C THR A 20 12.48 -0.27 19.15
N ILE A 21 13.03 0.49 18.21
CA ILE A 21 13.34 -0.06 16.87
C ILE A 21 14.44 -1.11 16.99
N ASP A 22 15.42 -0.90 17.87
CA ASP A 22 16.50 -1.88 18.11
C ASP A 22 15.95 -3.23 18.59
N GLU A 23 15.01 -3.24 19.54
CA GLU A 23 14.34 -4.47 20.01
C GLU A 23 13.60 -5.19 18.87
N PHE A 24 13.00 -4.43 17.95
CA PHE A 24 12.34 -4.99 16.77
C PHE A 24 13.35 -5.59 15.78
N LEU A 25 14.49 -4.92 15.58
CA LEU A 25 15.56 -5.38 14.70
C LEU A 25 16.31 -6.61 15.27
N GLU A 26 16.32 -6.81 16.59
CA GLU A 26 16.89 -8.00 17.23
C GLU A 26 16.01 -9.27 17.07
N ASP A 27 14.72 -9.13 16.73
CA ASP A 27 13.77 -10.24 16.61
C ASP A 27 13.84 -11.00 15.27
N GLY A 28 14.75 -10.60 14.37
CA GLY A 28 14.94 -11.22 13.06
C GLY A 28 16.15 -10.65 12.33
N GLU A 29 16.39 -11.13 11.11
CA GLU A 29 17.45 -10.60 10.26
C GLU A 29 16.88 -9.53 9.32
N TYR A 30 17.40 -8.30 9.41
CA TYR A 30 16.90 -7.17 8.64
C TYR A 30 17.99 -6.56 7.76
N LYS A 31 17.60 -6.23 6.52
CA LYS A 31 18.38 -5.38 5.61
C LYS A 31 17.71 -4.01 5.52
N SER A 32 18.47 -2.98 5.89
CA SER A 32 18.04 -1.59 5.76
C SER A 32 18.31 -1.07 4.35
N ILE A 33 17.31 -0.41 3.77
CA ILE A 33 17.36 0.19 2.44
C ILE A 33 16.91 1.65 2.59
N ASP A 34 17.88 2.52 2.82
CA ASP A 34 17.67 3.93 3.12
C ASP A 34 17.49 4.76 1.85
N GLY A 35 16.68 5.82 1.93
CA GLY A 35 16.45 6.73 0.81
C GLY A 35 15.21 7.59 1.03
N PHE A 36 14.43 7.84 -0.03
CA PHE A 36 13.20 8.62 0.04
C PHE A 36 12.19 8.00 1.01
N MET A 37 12.05 6.69 0.96
CA MET A 37 11.43 5.87 2.01
C MET A 37 12.51 4.98 2.63
N ASN A 38 12.52 4.91 3.96
CA ASN A 38 13.43 4.03 4.71
C ASN A 38 12.76 2.68 4.90
N ILE A 39 13.25 1.67 4.17
CA ILE A 39 12.65 0.34 4.13
C ILE A 39 13.50 -0.63 4.94
N LEU A 40 12.84 -1.51 5.68
CA LEU A 40 13.46 -2.66 6.33
C LEU A 40 12.92 -3.93 5.66
N HIS A 41 13.81 -4.74 5.11
CA HIS A 41 13.49 -6.06 4.58
C HIS A 41 13.91 -7.12 5.59
N GLU A 42 12.93 -7.80 6.18
CA GLU A 42 13.15 -8.95 7.04
C GLU A 42 13.34 -10.20 6.17
N THR A 43 14.53 -10.80 6.25
CA THR A 43 14.99 -11.76 5.24
C THR A 43 14.52 -13.19 5.48
N GLU A 44 14.10 -13.56 6.69
CA GLU A 44 13.65 -14.94 6.98
C GLU A 44 12.20 -15.17 6.55
N LYS A 45 11.31 -14.20 6.81
CA LYS A 45 9.87 -14.29 6.49
C LYS A 45 9.50 -13.50 5.23
N ASP A 46 10.49 -12.88 4.58
CA ASP A 46 10.35 -12.04 3.40
C ASP A 46 9.28 -10.95 3.57
N LYS A 47 9.44 -10.15 4.61
CA LYS A 47 8.50 -9.07 4.95
C LYS A 47 9.13 -7.70 4.85
N TYR A 48 8.35 -6.74 4.41
CA TYR A 48 8.79 -5.37 4.22
C TYR A 48 8.10 -4.45 5.22
N PHE A 49 8.92 -3.62 5.84
CA PHE A 49 8.50 -2.60 6.77
C PHE A 49 9.04 -1.24 6.32
N MET A 50 8.40 -0.18 6.77
CA MET A 50 8.84 1.18 6.55
C MET A 50 9.00 1.89 7.89
N ILE A 51 10.10 2.62 8.03
CA ILE A 51 10.30 3.59 9.11
C ILE A 51 9.78 4.93 8.61
N LEU A 52 8.70 5.42 9.22
CA LEU A 52 8.15 6.75 8.97
C LEU A 52 8.54 7.68 10.11
N ASN A 53 9.08 8.85 9.77
CA ASN A 53 9.25 9.95 10.70
C ASN A 53 7.97 10.78 10.79
N ASP A 54 7.71 11.40 11.94
CA ASP A 54 6.53 12.25 12.15
C ASP A 54 6.47 13.41 11.16
N ASP A 55 7.63 13.91 10.73
CA ASP A 55 7.72 14.97 9.73
C ASP A 55 7.35 14.50 8.31
N GLN A 56 7.33 13.19 8.04
CA GLN A 56 6.84 12.63 6.77
C GLN A 56 5.32 12.43 6.78
N LEU A 57 4.68 12.55 7.93
CA LEU A 57 3.22 12.53 8.02
C LEU A 57 2.63 13.84 7.51
N ASN A 58 1.46 13.73 6.93
CA ASN A 58 0.74 14.80 6.24
C ASN A 58 1.52 15.46 5.08
N LYS A 59 2.59 14.80 4.60
CA LYS A 59 3.31 15.20 3.39
C LYS A 59 2.82 14.37 2.20
N GLU A 60 2.53 15.08 1.12
CA GLU A 60 2.10 14.49 -0.14
C GLU A 60 3.30 13.86 -0.87
N PHE A 61 3.07 12.70 -1.48
CA PHE A 61 4.02 12.08 -2.39
C PHE A 61 3.28 11.51 -3.61
N ILE A 62 4.01 11.40 -4.72
CA ILE A 62 3.46 10.85 -5.96
C ILE A 62 3.74 9.35 -5.99
N TYR A 63 2.70 8.56 -6.22
CA TYR A 63 2.78 7.14 -6.49
C TYR A 63 2.29 6.86 -7.91
N PHE A 64 3.02 6.04 -8.65
CA PHE A 64 2.67 5.66 -10.02
C PHE A 64 3.23 4.28 -10.31
N THR A 65 2.61 3.59 -11.27
CA THR A 65 3.01 2.23 -11.65
C THR A 65 3.39 2.14 -13.12
N TYR A 66 4.22 1.14 -13.44
CA TYR A 66 4.51 0.71 -14.80
C TYR A 66 4.36 -0.80 -14.87
N ILE A 67 3.74 -1.27 -15.94
CA ILE A 67 3.61 -2.70 -16.20
C ILE A 67 4.84 -3.12 -16.98
N LEU A 68 5.74 -3.88 -16.34
CA LEU A 68 6.96 -4.36 -17.01
C LEU A 68 6.63 -5.44 -18.04
N ASN A 69 5.77 -6.39 -17.69
CA ASN A 69 5.35 -7.50 -18.54
C ASN A 69 3.87 -7.82 -18.27
N GLY A 70 3.09 -8.08 -19.33
CA GLY A 70 1.70 -8.49 -19.24
C GLY A 70 1.25 -9.19 -20.53
N PRO A 71 0.30 -10.15 -20.47
CA PRO A 71 -0.27 -10.73 -21.68
C PRO A 71 -1.00 -9.64 -22.48
N SER A 72 -0.83 -9.61 -23.80
CA SER A 72 -1.53 -8.66 -24.68
C SER A 72 -3.05 -8.69 -24.52
N ASP A 73 -3.59 -9.87 -24.20
CA ASP A 73 -5.03 -10.15 -24.18
C ASP A 73 -5.67 -9.99 -22.78
N ALA A 74 -4.90 -9.53 -21.78
CA ALA A 74 -5.36 -9.38 -20.40
C ALA A 74 -5.85 -7.96 -20.05
N GLY A 75 -5.88 -7.04 -21.04
CA GLY A 75 -6.20 -5.63 -20.85
C GLY A 75 -4.93 -4.77 -20.75
N PRO A 76 -4.28 -4.67 -19.57
CA PRO A 76 -3.00 -3.95 -19.43
C PRO A 76 -1.83 -4.76 -20.02
N SER A 77 -1.06 -4.13 -20.89
CA SER A 77 0.05 -4.76 -21.64
C SER A 77 1.42 -4.32 -21.14
N GLY A 78 2.47 -5.08 -21.47
CA GLY A 78 3.84 -4.74 -21.13
C GLY A 78 4.26 -3.39 -21.74
N GLY A 79 4.73 -2.47 -20.91
CA GLY A 79 5.10 -1.10 -21.28
C GLY A 79 4.06 -0.04 -20.91
N ASP A 80 2.85 -0.44 -20.51
CA ASP A 80 1.81 0.52 -20.14
C ASP A 80 2.16 1.25 -18.83
N MET A 81 1.98 2.58 -18.86
CA MET A 81 2.01 3.41 -17.67
C MET A 81 0.66 3.29 -16.96
N GLY A 82 0.70 2.93 -15.68
CA GLY A 82 -0.49 2.85 -14.84
C GLY A 82 -0.94 4.21 -14.33
N GLU A 83 -1.94 4.20 -13.45
CA GLU A 83 -2.44 5.42 -12.83
C GLU A 83 -1.42 6.05 -11.87
N ALA A 84 -1.41 7.38 -11.81
CA ALA A 84 -0.64 8.15 -10.85
C ALA A 84 -1.57 8.78 -9.80
N PHE A 85 -1.15 8.74 -8.53
CA PHE A 85 -1.88 9.27 -7.39
C PHE A 85 -1.01 10.19 -6.56
N ILE A 86 -1.63 11.21 -5.96
CA ILE A 86 -1.04 11.92 -4.85
C ILE A 86 -1.55 11.22 -3.58
N LEU A 87 -0.61 10.67 -2.81
CA LEU A 87 -0.87 9.94 -1.58
C LEU A 87 -0.31 10.68 -0.38
N GLU A 88 -0.84 10.39 0.79
CA GLU A 88 -0.44 11.02 2.04
C GLU A 88 -0.61 10.02 3.20
N PHE A 89 0.44 9.87 4.02
CA PHE A 89 0.36 9.13 5.29
C PHE A 89 -0.13 10.06 6.40
N ARG A 90 -1.08 9.61 7.21
CA ARG A 90 -1.62 10.38 8.36
C ARG A 90 -1.76 9.51 9.59
N LYS A 91 -1.75 10.14 10.77
CA LYS A 91 -2.16 9.46 12.00
C LYS A 91 -3.63 9.07 11.90
N PHE A 92 -3.93 7.82 12.24
CA PHE A 92 -5.28 7.28 12.27
C PHE A 92 -5.48 6.51 13.57
N LYS A 93 -5.94 7.21 14.62
CA LYS A 93 -5.92 6.70 16.00
C LYS A 93 -4.47 6.36 16.40
N GLU A 94 -4.22 5.14 16.84
CA GLU A 94 -2.88 4.62 17.15
C GLU A 94 -2.16 4.02 15.93
N ASP A 95 -2.84 3.92 14.78
CA ASP A 95 -2.32 3.38 13.53
C ASP A 95 -1.87 4.52 12.59
N ILE A 96 -1.27 4.15 11.45
CA ILE A 96 -1.04 5.07 10.32
C ILE A 96 -2.03 4.73 9.20
N GLY A 97 -2.72 5.75 8.69
CA GLY A 97 -3.60 5.65 7.52
C GLY A 97 -2.90 6.16 6.26
N ILE A 98 -3.28 5.61 5.10
CA ILE A 98 -2.91 6.15 3.79
C ILE A 98 -4.14 6.65 3.05
N TYR A 99 -4.02 7.87 2.53
CA TYR A 99 -5.08 8.60 1.89
C TYR A 99 -4.66 8.96 0.47
N LYS A 100 -5.63 8.92 -0.45
CA LYS A 100 -5.49 9.43 -1.82
C LYS A 100 -6.15 10.79 -1.93
N LYS A 101 -5.36 11.79 -2.31
CA LYS A 101 -5.86 13.14 -2.56
C LYS A 101 -6.76 13.16 -3.78
N ASN A 102 -7.79 13.98 -3.72
CA ASN A 102 -8.66 14.20 -4.87
C ASN A 102 -8.12 15.36 -5.71
N THR A 103 -7.51 15.03 -6.85
CA THR A 103 -6.94 16.03 -7.78
C THR A 103 -7.94 16.54 -8.81
N LYS A 104 -9.18 16.04 -8.84
CA LYS A 104 -10.22 16.49 -9.79
C LYS A 104 -10.75 17.88 -9.46
N PHE A 105 -10.52 18.36 -8.25
CA PHE A 105 -10.94 19.68 -7.80
C PHE A 105 -9.70 20.53 -7.52
N ALA A 106 -9.46 21.54 -8.35
CA ALA A 106 -8.44 22.56 -8.11
C ALA A 106 -9.13 23.85 -7.68
N PHE A 107 -8.53 24.56 -6.73
CA PHE A 107 -9.11 25.78 -6.19
C PHE A 107 -8.27 26.99 -6.53
N ASP A 108 -8.96 28.02 -7.03
CA ASP A 108 -8.46 29.40 -7.07
C ASP A 108 -8.78 30.08 -5.73
N ASP A 109 -7.75 30.54 -5.03
CA ASP A 109 -7.83 31.17 -3.70
C ASP A 109 -8.39 32.60 -3.75
N SER A 110 -8.53 33.19 -4.93
CA SER A 110 -8.85 34.62 -5.10
C SER A 110 -10.32 35.01 -4.84
N ASN A 111 -11.23 34.07 -4.59
CA ASN A 111 -12.67 34.37 -4.61
C ASN A 111 -13.42 33.87 -3.37
N LYS A 112 -14.38 34.64 -2.82
CA LYS A 112 -15.09 34.36 -1.53
C LYS A 112 -15.85 33.02 -1.46
N ILE A 113 -16.14 32.41 -2.61
CA ILE A 113 -16.65 31.04 -2.73
C ILE A 113 -15.60 30.04 -2.21
N SER A 114 -14.36 30.48 -2.02
CA SER A 114 -13.28 29.67 -1.50
C SER A 114 -13.39 29.30 -0.03
N GLN A 115 -14.14 30.06 0.76
CA GLN A 115 -14.29 29.78 2.18
C GLN A 115 -15.30 28.65 2.47
N SER A 116 -16.19 28.32 1.53
CA SER A 116 -17.05 27.13 1.64
C SER A 116 -16.35 25.83 1.18
N LYS A 117 -15.06 25.87 0.81
CA LYS A 117 -14.37 24.82 0.03
C LYS A 117 -13.74 23.67 0.82
N LEU A 118 -13.47 23.80 2.12
CA LEU A 118 -12.78 22.74 2.87
C LEU A 118 -13.68 21.55 3.22
N THR A 119 -15.01 21.70 3.21
CA THR A 119 -15.91 20.72 3.82
C THR A 119 -16.36 19.60 2.87
N ASN A 120 -16.23 19.77 1.54
CA ASN A 120 -16.84 18.87 0.54
C ASN A 120 -15.87 18.10 -0.35
N ILE A 121 -14.56 18.29 -0.23
CA ILE A 121 -13.59 17.40 -0.91
C ILE A 121 -13.29 16.23 0.00
N ILE A 122 -13.93 15.10 -0.27
CA ILE A 122 -13.64 13.85 0.41
C ILE A 122 -12.42 13.21 -0.26
N GLU A 123 -11.35 13.04 0.53
CA GLU A 123 -10.19 12.25 0.16
C GLU A 123 -10.46 10.77 0.43
N ALA A 124 -9.92 9.89 -0.41
CA ALA A 124 -10.19 8.47 -0.29
C ALA A 124 -9.24 7.82 0.72
N PHE A 125 -9.79 7.25 1.79
CA PHE A 125 -9.05 6.39 2.70
C PHE A 125 -8.77 5.04 2.04
N LEU A 126 -7.50 4.73 1.77
CA LEU A 126 -7.12 3.50 1.08
C LEU A 126 -6.86 2.34 2.07
N GLY A 127 -6.33 2.64 3.25
CA GLY A 127 -6.00 1.61 4.22
C GLY A 127 -5.35 2.11 5.50
N ARG A 128 -5.16 1.17 6.42
CA ARG A 128 -4.46 1.38 7.70
C ARG A 128 -3.31 0.39 7.85
N PHE A 129 -2.28 0.84 8.54
CA PHE A 129 -1.13 0.05 8.96
C PHE A 129 -1.00 0.14 10.46
N SER A 130 -1.02 -1.01 11.12
CA SER A 130 -0.73 -1.06 12.55
C SER A 130 0.70 -0.66 12.80
N VAL A 131 0.90 0.25 13.74
CA VAL A 131 2.22 0.62 14.24
C VAL A 131 2.75 -0.53 15.08
N ILE A 132 3.91 -1.07 14.69
CA ILE A 132 4.58 -2.19 15.37
C ILE A 132 5.52 -1.66 16.45
N VAL A 133 6.17 -0.54 16.15
CA VAL A 133 7.06 0.19 17.03
C VAL A 133 6.75 1.66 16.93
N LYS A 134 6.67 2.33 18.07
CA LYS A 134 6.61 3.78 18.19
C LYS A 134 7.74 4.22 19.12
N GLU A 135 8.79 4.78 18.54
CA GLU A 135 9.97 5.24 19.27
C GLU A 135 10.21 6.71 18.92
N ASP A 136 10.18 7.57 19.94
CA ASP A 136 10.25 9.03 19.84
C ASP A 136 9.21 9.62 18.87
N SER A 137 9.60 9.81 17.62
CA SER A 137 8.80 10.35 16.51
C SER A 137 8.93 9.50 15.25
N ARG A 138 9.27 8.21 15.43
CA ARG A 138 9.42 7.22 14.37
C ARG A 138 8.41 6.11 14.55
N TYR A 139 7.88 5.64 13.43
CA TYR A 139 6.87 4.59 13.35
C TYR A 139 7.37 3.48 12.45
N VAL A 140 7.36 2.25 12.94
CA VAL A 140 7.59 1.07 12.10
C VAL A 140 6.24 0.47 11.71
N ILE A 141 5.98 0.40 10.42
CA ILE A 141 4.77 -0.20 9.86
C ILE A 141 5.11 -1.27 8.83
N ASN A 142 4.34 -2.37 8.80
CA ASN A 142 4.43 -3.34 7.72
C ASN A 142 3.74 -2.80 6.47
N ILE A 143 4.43 -2.83 5.33
CA ILE A 143 3.96 -2.24 4.06
C ILE A 143 3.63 -3.30 3.00
N ASP A 144 3.73 -4.59 3.30
CA ASP A 144 3.45 -5.67 2.34
C ASP A 144 2.11 -5.48 1.63
N LYS A 145 1.08 -5.08 2.39
CA LYS A 145 -0.27 -4.85 1.84
C LYS A 145 -0.30 -3.73 0.78
N MET A 146 0.62 -2.78 0.79
CA MET A 146 0.72 -1.75 -0.27
C MET A 146 1.02 -2.37 -1.64
N PHE A 147 1.81 -3.44 -1.68
CA PHE A 147 2.38 -3.98 -2.92
C PHE A 147 1.89 -5.39 -3.26
N LEU A 148 1.59 -6.20 -2.25
CA LEU A 148 1.12 -7.59 -2.39
C LEU A 148 -0.41 -7.71 -2.35
N SER A 149 -1.10 -6.60 -2.56
CA SER A 149 -2.56 -6.57 -2.66
C SER A 149 -3.03 -5.48 -3.61
N GLU A 150 -4.33 -5.48 -3.93
CA GLU A 150 -4.95 -4.47 -4.79
C GLU A 150 -5.31 -3.17 -4.06
N MET A 151 -4.61 -2.85 -2.95
CA MET A 151 -4.93 -1.68 -2.12
C MET A 151 -4.63 -0.36 -2.83
N LEU A 152 -3.54 -0.29 -3.60
CA LEU A 152 -3.15 0.93 -4.32
C LEU A 152 -3.64 0.91 -5.77
N VAL A 153 -3.52 -0.24 -6.45
CA VAL A 153 -3.90 -0.43 -7.86
C VAL A 153 -4.68 -1.74 -7.98
N ALA A 154 -5.86 -1.68 -8.59
CA ALA A 154 -6.63 -2.87 -8.94
C ALA A 154 -6.16 -3.41 -10.29
N ILE A 155 -5.79 -4.70 -10.33
CA ILE A 155 -5.41 -5.40 -11.57
C ILE A 155 -6.49 -6.40 -11.99
N THR A 156 -7.29 -6.88 -11.04
CA THR A 156 -8.44 -7.74 -11.28
C THR A 156 -9.55 -6.92 -11.92
N PRO A 157 -9.99 -7.28 -13.12
CA PRO A 157 -11.03 -6.54 -13.80
C PRO A 157 -12.38 -6.77 -13.09
N ASN A 158 -13.13 -5.69 -12.87
CA ASN A 158 -14.48 -5.75 -12.29
C ASN A 158 -15.50 -5.94 -13.43
N ILE A 159 -15.59 -7.16 -13.94
CA ILE A 159 -16.42 -7.50 -15.11
C ILE A 159 -17.80 -7.99 -14.62
N PRO A 160 -18.92 -7.39 -15.03
CA PRO A 160 -20.25 -7.94 -14.75
C PRO A 160 -20.40 -9.33 -15.38
N LYS A 161 -21.15 -10.22 -14.73
CA LYS A 161 -21.21 -11.64 -15.12
C LYS A 161 -21.69 -11.83 -16.56
N GLU A 162 -22.57 -10.95 -17.00
CA GLU A 162 -23.19 -10.93 -18.33
C GLU A 162 -22.16 -10.68 -19.45
N TYR A 163 -21.01 -10.08 -19.11
CA TYR A 163 -19.96 -9.76 -20.07
C TYR A 163 -18.74 -10.68 -19.99
N MET A 164 -18.71 -11.67 -19.09
CA MET A 164 -17.53 -12.55 -18.94
C MET A 164 -17.24 -13.36 -20.22
N GLU A 165 -18.25 -13.68 -21.03
CA GLU A 165 -18.09 -14.44 -22.28
C GLU A 165 -17.29 -13.71 -23.36
N TYR A 166 -17.13 -12.38 -23.25
CA TYR A 166 -16.36 -11.56 -24.19
C TYR A 166 -14.86 -11.49 -23.86
N TYR A 167 -14.44 -12.08 -22.73
CA TYR A 167 -13.04 -12.04 -22.28
C TYR A 167 -12.40 -13.42 -22.39
N ASN A 168 -11.33 -13.52 -23.18
CA ASN A 168 -10.57 -14.77 -23.34
C ASN A 168 -9.68 -15.08 -22.13
N LEU A 169 -9.25 -14.06 -21.39
CA LEU A 169 -8.42 -14.19 -20.19
C LEU A 169 -8.89 -13.18 -19.13
N ILE A 170 -9.14 -13.68 -17.92
CA ILE A 170 -9.50 -12.85 -16.76
C ILE A 170 -8.39 -12.99 -15.73
N LEU A 171 -7.71 -11.88 -15.42
CA LEU A 171 -6.71 -11.86 -14.36
C LEU A 171 -7.38 -12.06 -13.01
N GLY A 172 -6.80 -12.96 -12.20
CA GLY A 172 -7.20 -13.15 -10.82
C GLY A 172 -6.59 -12.11 -9.89
N ARG A 173 -7.06 -12.10 -8.64
CA ARG A 173 -6.44 -11.31 -7.57
C ARG A 173 -5.02 -11.79 -7.28
N PRO A 174 -4.14 -10.91 -6.77
CA PRO A 174 -2.86 -11.32 -6.21
C PRO A 174 -3.02 -12.50 -5.26
N ASP A 175 -2.30 -13.58 -5.54
CA ASP A 175 -2.24 -14.77 -4.70
C ASP A 175 -1.00 -14.66 -3.81
N SER A 176 -1.18 -14.75 -2.48
CA SER A 176 -0.08 -14.62 -1.52
C SER A 176 1.00 -15.68 -1.67
N SER A 177 0.73 -16.80 -2.34
CA SER A 177 1.71 -17.85 -2.63
C SER A 177 2.54 -17.60 -3.91
N LYS A 178 2.12 -16.64 -4.74
CA LYS A 178 2.73 -16.37 -6.06
C LYS A 178 3.19 -14.94 -6.23
N THR A 179 2.66 -14.01 -5.43
CA THR A 179 2.95 -12.58 -5.49
C THR A 179 4.03 -12.23 -4.47
N PHE A 180 5.14 -11.64 -4.91
CA PHE A 180 6.23 -11.25 -4.03
C PHE A 180 6.96 -10.00 -4.54
N ILE A 181 7.71 -9.36 -3.65
CA ILE A 181 8.56 -8.21 -4.00
C ILE A 181 9.90 -8.77 -4.50
N ASP A 182 10.17 -8.59 -5.78
CA ASP A 182 11.37 -9.07 -6.47
C ASP A 182 12.57 -8.15 -6.21
N GLU A 183 12.32 -6.84 -6.08
CA GLU A 183 13.38 -5.85 -5.85
C GLU A 183 12.84 -4.59 -5.19
N VAL A 184 13.65 -4.01 -4.28
CA VAL A 184 13.44 -2.69 -3.70
C VAL A 184 14.70 -1.86 -3.93
N ARG A 185 14.52 -0.65 -4.47
CA ARG A 185 15.60 0.34 -4.59
C ARG A 185 15.11 1.67 -4.03
N SER A 186 15.87 2.24 -3.11
CA SER A 186 15.59 3.55 -2.54
C SER A 186 16.75 4.50 -2.85
N TYR A 187 16.39 5.69 -3.30
CA TYR A 187 17.29 6.80 -3.62
C TYR A 187 16.76 8.04 -2.91
N GLU A 188 17.56 9.11 -2.84
CA GLU A 188 17.18 10.33 -2.11
C GLU A 188 15.79 10.90 -2.48
N LYS A 189 15.39 10.78 -3.75
CA LYS A 189 14.15 11.40 -4.27
C LYS A 189 13.06 10.42 -4.69
N ASN A 190 13.34 9.12 -4.72
CA ASN A 190 12.34 8.12 -5.05
C ASN A 190 12.65 6.75 -4.45
N THR A 191 11.61 5.94 -4.31
CA THR A 191 11.72 4.53 -3.93
C THR A 191 10.90 3.72 -4.92
N SER A 192 11.52 2.69 -5.51
CA SER A 192 10.87 1.81 -6.47
C SER A 192 10.76 0.40 -5.92
N PHE A 193 9.60 -0.20 -6.14
CA PHE A 193 9.30 -1.59 -5.82
C PHE A 193 8.98 -2.33 -7.11
N LYS A 194 9.65 -3.46 -7.34
CA LYS A 194 9.32 -4.39 -8.42
C LYS A 194 8.58 -5.58 -7.82
N VAL A 195 7.34 -5.78 -8.25
CA VAL A 195 6.47 -6.87 -7.79
C VAL A 195 6.31 -7.88 -8.91
N ARG A 196 6.29 -9.17 -8.56
CA ARG A 196 6.04 -10.27 -9.50
C ARG A 196 4.94 -11.17 -8.97
#